data_AF-A0A3C1D5C0-F1
#
_entry.id   AF-A0A3C1D5C0-F1
#
_cell.length_a   1.000
_cell.length_b   1.000
_cell.length_c   1.000
_cell.angle_alpha   90.00
_cell.angle_beta   90.00
_cell.angle_gamma   90.00
#
_symmetry.space_group_name_H-M   'P 1'
#
loop_
_entity.id
_entity.type
_entity.pdbx_description
1 polymer ?
#
loop_
_entity_poly.entity_id
_entity_poly.type
_entity_poly.pdbx_seq_one_letter_code
_entity_poly.pdbx_strand_id
1 'polypeptide(L)'
;MGQVVLGMSPTVYSISFAVAASGVILSNIVNARVAVRFGPRRMLGVGLGATTGAAALLLALTLTGTLTIPGFVACAFLLTLGLGFTMSNASALGLARADHARGAGSAIMGTSQFVIGAVASPLVGLAGEDTAVPMAVVIAAMMALSLLLGILALRTTRRGRR
;
A
#
# COMPACT_ATOMS: atom_id res chain seq x y z
N MET A 1 -14.59 -0.39 10.16
CA MET A 1 -13.77 0.73 10.70
C MET A 1 -14.48 2.07 10.67
N GLY A 2 -14.58 2.77 9.52
CA GLY A 2 -15.08 4.15 9.50
C GLY A 2 -16.49 4.33 10.09
N GLN A 3 -17.48 3.57 9.60
CA GLN A 3 -18.86 3.71 10.07
C GLN A 3 -19.11 3.03 11.42
N VAL A 4 -18.62 1.80 11.60
CA VAL A 4 -18.92 0.98 12.79
C VAL A 4 -18.05 1.34 14.00
N VAL A 5 -16.75 1.60 13.81
CA VAL A 5 -15.79 1.84 14.92
C VAL A 5 -15.60 3.32 15.22
N LEU A 6 -15.58 4.16 14.18
CA LEU A 6 -15.39 5.61 14.33
C LEU A 6 -16.70 6.40 14.30
N GLY A 7 -17.85 5.73 14.21
CA GLY A 7 -19.18 6.37 14.20
C GLY A 7 -19.39 7.33 13.03
N MET A 8 -18.66 7.18 11.92
CA MET A 8 -18.76 8.10 10.79
C MET A 8 -20.15 8.00 10.14
N SER A 9 -20.74 9.16 9.84
CA SER A 9 -21.93 9.20 8.98
C SER A 9 -21.60 8.65 7.58
N PRO A 10 -22.60 8.10 6.85
CA PRO A 10 -22.40 7.59 5.49
C PRO A 10 -21.75 8.60 4.54
N THR A 11 -22.07 9.88 4.71
CA THR A 11 -21.48 10.98 3.92
C THR A 11 -20.00 11.16 4.20
N VAL A 12 -19.61 11.20 5.49
CA VAL A 12 -18.20 11.35 5.89
C VAL A 12 -17.38 10.15 5.42
N TYR A 13 -17.93 8.95 5.54
CA TYR A 13 -17.28 7.73 5.04
C TYR A 13 -17.08 7.76 3.52
N SER A 14 -18.12 8.14 2.76
CA SER A 14 -18.04 8.27 1.30
C SER A 14 -17.00 9.31 0.86
N ILE A 15 -16.97 10.47 1.51
CA ILE A 15 -15.96 11.52 1.25
C ILE A 15 -14.56 11.00 1.59
N SER A 16 -14.39 10.32 2.71
CA SER A 16 -13.10 9.74 3.13
C SER A 16 -12.57 8.75 2.09
N PHE A 17 -13.46 7.91 1.54
CA PHE A 17 -13.11 6.98 0.48
C PHE A 17 -12.71 7.70 -0.81
N ALA A 18 -13.45 8.74 -1.21
CA ALA A 18 -13.12 9.56 -2.37
C ALA A 18 -11.74 10.25 -2.23
N VAL A 19 -11.45 10.79 -1.04
CA VAL A 19 -10.14 11.36 -0.72
C VAL A 19 -9.05 10.30 -0.84
N ALA A 20 -9.23 9.12 -0.23
CA ALA A 20 -8.26 8.03 -0.34
C ALA A 20 -8.06 7.59 -1.80
N ALA A 21 -9.12 7.46 -2.60
CA ALA A 21 -9.04 7.12 -4.01
C ALA A 21 -8.26 8.17 -4.83
N SER A 22 -8.45 9.46 -4.51
CA SER A 22 -7.70 10.55 -5.17
C SER A 22 -6.19 10.43 -4.96
N GLY A 23 -5.74 9.86 -3.83
CA GLY A 23 -4.32 9.59 -3.56
C GLY A 23 -3.69 8.63 -4.57
N VAL A 24 -4.40 7.58 -4.99
CA VAL A 24 -3.92 6.66 -6.04
C VAL A 24 -3.81 7.38 -7.39
N ILE A 25 -4.82 8.18 -7.74
CA ILE A 25 -4.83 8.92 -9.00
C ILE A 25 -3.66 9.92 -9.04
N LEU A 26 -3.51 10.71 -7.98
CA LEU A 26 -2.47 11.73 -7.87
C LEU A 26 -1.07 11.09 -7.93
N SER A 27 -0.84 10.03 -7.18
CA SER A 27 0.45 9.32 -7.19
C SER A 27 0.76 8.75 -8.57
N ASN A 28 -0.21 8.20 -9.30
CA ASN A 28 0.02 7.70 -10.66
C ASN A 28 0.36 8.81 -11.65
N ILE A 29 -0.35 9.94 -11.60
CA ILE A 29 -0.06 11.12 -12.45
C ILE A 29 1.34 11.66 -12.17
N VAL A 30 1.68 11.83 -10.88
CA VAL A 30 3.00 12.30 -10.46
C VAL A 30 4.08 11.29 -10.89
N ASN A 31 3.85 10.01 -10.64
CA ASN A 31 4.80 8.95 -10.95
C ASN A 31 5.10 8.86 -12.46
N ALA A 32 4.11 9.07 -13.33
CA ALA A 32 4.30 9.07 -14.78
C ALA A 32 5.37 10.08 -15.24
N ARG A 33 5.52 11.22 -14.56
CA ARG A 33 6.56 12.22 -14.86
C ARG A 33 7.84 11.98 -14.07
N VAL A 34 7.72 11.67 -12.79
CA VAL A 34 8.87 11.59 -11.87
C VAL A 34 9.68 10.31 -12.10
N ALA A 35 9.02 9.18 -12.41
CA ALA A 35 9.71 7.91 -12.66
C ALA A 35 10.59 7.95 -13.92
N VAL A 36 10.23 8.75 -14.94
CA VAL A 36 11.07 8.97 -16.13
C VAL A 36 12.38 9.67 -15.76
N ARG A 37 12.33 10.64 -14.84
CA ARG A 37 13.50 11.42 -14.42
C ARG A 37 14.38 10.70 -13.40
N PHE A 38 13.78 10.03 -12.42
CA PHE A 38 14.51 9.45 -11.28
C PHE A 38 14.61 7.92 -11.32
N GLY A 39 13.90 7.27 -12.23
CA GLY A 39 13.90 5.83 -12.44
C GLY A 39 12.92 5.08 -11.51
N PRO A 40 12.34 3.97 -11.99
CA PRO A 40 11.30 3.24 -11.26
C PRO A 40 11.78 2.61 -9.95
N ARG A 41 13.07 2.24 -9.86
CA ARG A 41 13.64 1.68 -8.61
C ARG A 41 13.63 2.66 -7.44
N ARG A 42 13.95 3.94 -7.70
CA ARG A 42 13.93 4.98 -6.65
C ARG A 42 12.50 5.29 -6.23
N MET A 43 11.60 5.41 -7.20
CA MET A 43 10.18 5.67 -6.91
C MET A 43 9.50 4.52 -6.18
N LEU A 44 9.86 3.26 -6.48
CA LEU A 44 9.43 2.10 -5.69
C LEU A 44 9.88 2.23 -4.23
N GLY A 45 11.14 2.60 -3.97
CA GLY A 45 11.64 2.82 -2.62
C GLY A 45 10.90 3.93 -1.87
N VAL A 46 10.57 5.03 -2.55
CA VAL A 46 9.75 6.12 -2.00
C VAL A 46 8.36 5.62 -1.63
N GLY A 47 7.69 4.88 -2.52
CA GLY A 47 6.37 4.30 -2.27
C GLY A 47 6.37 3.34 -1.07
N LEU A 48 7.36 2.44 -0.99
CA LEU A 48 7.51 1.51 0.13
C LEU A 48 7.76 2.24 1.46
N GLY A 49 8.60 3.28 1.46
CA GLY A 49 8.84 4.10 2.65
C GLY A 49 7.58 4.86 3.09
N ALA A 50 6.87 5.49 2.15
CA ALA A 50 5.65 6.24 2.42
C ALA A 50 4.53 5.34 2.98
N THR A 51 4.28 4.19 2.35
CA THR A 51 3.26 3.24 2.80
C THR A 51 3.58 2.64 4.17
N THR A 52 4.84 2.27 4.41
CA THR A 52 5.28 1.74 5.70
C THR A 52 5.17 2.78 6.81
N GLY A 53 5.59 4.02 6.54
CA GLY A 53 5.46 5.13 7.49
C GLY A 53 4.00 5.45 7.82
N ALA A 54 3.12 5.47 6.81
CA ALA A 54 1.69 5.69 7.02
C ALA A 54 1.03 4.55 7.79
N ALA A 55 1.41 3.29 7.53
CA ALA A 55 0.94 2.13 8.27
C ALA A 55 1.40 2.14 9.73
N ALA A 56 2.66 2.51 9.97
CA ALA A 56 3.21 2.64 11.33
C ALA A 56 2.51 3.78 12.09
N LEU A 57 2.24 4.91 11.45
CA LEU A 57 1.48 6.01 12.03
C LEU A 57 0.06 5.59 12.39
N LEU A 58 -0.64 4.90 11.47
CA LEU A 58 -1.97 4.38 11.72
C LEU A 58 -1.99 3.43 12.92
N LEU A 59 -1.02 2.49 12.98
CA LEU A 59 -0.88 1.57 14.10
C LEU A 59 -0.61 2.30 15.41
N ALA A 60 0.32 3.26 15.42
CA ALA A 60 0.65 4.05 16.60
C ALA A 60 -0.60 4.78 17.15
N LEU A 61 -1.31 5.52 16.29
CA LEU A 61 -2.53 6.25 16.68
C LEU A 61 -3.63 5.31 17.19
N THR A 62 -3.72 4.11 16.61
CA THR A 62 -4.69 3.10 17.03
C THR A 62 -4.35 2.52 18.41
N LEU A 63 -3.07 2.19 18.65
CA LEU A 63 -2.60 1.64 19.92
C LEU A 63 -2.64 2.66 21.06
N THR A 64 -2.45 3.95 20.77
CA THR A 64 -2.55 5.03 21.75
C THR A 64 -3.99 5.46 22.02
N GLY A 65 -4.98 4.94 21.27
CA GLY A 65 -6.37 5.35 21.39
C GLY A 65 -6.65 6.79 20.96
N THR A 66 -5.72 7.44 20.25
CA THR A 66 -5.81 8.84 19.80
C THR A 66 -6.27 8.96 18.34
N LEU A 67 -6.67 7.85 17.73
CA LEU A 67 -7.14 7.83 16.35
C LEU A 67 -8.46 8.58 16.19
N THR A 68 -8.39 9.75 15.55
CA THR A 68 -9.56 10.55 15.18
C THR A 68 -9.98 10.31 13.73
N ILE A 69 -11.20 10.73 13.37
CA ILE A 69 -11.70 10.66 11.99
C ILE A 69 -10.73 11.35 11.00
N PRO A 70 -10.27 12.61 11.22
CA PRO A 70 -9.30 13.24 10.32
C PRO A 70 -7.95 12.51 10.28
N GLY A 71 -7.51 11.96 11.42
CA GLY A 71 -6.27 11.17 11.49
C GLY A 71 -6.34 9.91 10.65
N PHE A 72 -7.48 9.20 10.70
CA PHE A 72 -7.74 8.04 9.84
C PHE A 72 -7.73 8.42 8.36
N VAL A 73 -8.43 9.50 7.97
CA VAL A 73 -8.48 9.97 6.57
C VAL A 73 -7.09 10.35 6.06
N ALA A 74 -6.30 11.06 6.87
CA ALA A 74 -4.93 11.42 6.52
C ALA A 74 -4.04 10.18 6.34
N CYS A 75 -4.11 9.21 7.26
CA CYS A 75 -3.36 7.96 7.14
C CYS A 75 -3.78 7.15 5.89
N ALA A 76 -5.10 7.05 5.63
CA ALA A 76 -5.63 6.37 4.46
C ALA A 76 -5.17 7.04 3.16
N PHE A 77 -5.19 8.37 3.10
CA PHE A 77 -4.68 9.13 1.95
C PHE A 77 -3.18 8.89 1.73
N LEU A 78 -2.37 8.90 2.78
CA LEU A 78 -0.93 8.64 2.68
C LEU A 78 -0.64 7.20 2.24
N LEU A 79 -1.41 6.23 2.75
CA LEU A 79 -1.33 4.83 2.34
C LEU A 79 -1.65 4.68 0.85
N THR A 80 -2.74 5.26 0.37
CA THR A 80 -3.14 5.16 -1.05
C THR A 80 -2.22 5.93 -1.99
N LEU A 81 -1.69 7.07 -1.55
CA LEU A 81 -0.67 7.83 -2.27
C LEU A 81 0.61 6.98 -2.44
N GLY A 82 1.13 6.39 -1.38
CA GLY A 82 2.30 5.52 -1.46
C GLY A 82 2.03 4.23 -2.24
N LEU A 83 0.80 3.71 -2.19
CA LEU A 83 0.39 2.50 -2.92
C LEU A 83 0.47 2.72 -4.44
N GLY A 84 0.02 3.86 -4.97
CA GLY A 84 0.10 4.13 -6.41
C GLY A 84 1.55 4.20 -6.92
N PHE A 85 2.45 4.81 -6.15
CA PHE A 85 3.90 4.75 -6.45
C PHE A 85 4.43 3.31 -6.44
N THR A 86 4.04 2.53 -5.43
CA THR A 86 4.50 1.14 -5.27
C THR A 86 4.02 0.27 -6.42
N MET A 87 2.70 0.26 -6.70
CA MET A 87 2.10 -0.58 -7.73
C MET A 87 2.62 -0.25 -9.13
N SER A 88 2.70 1.05 -9.48
CA SER A 88 3.17 1.47 -10.81
C SER A 88 4.60 1.02 -11.08
N ASN A 89 5.50 1.23 -10.11
CA ASN A 89 6.92 0.92 -10.31
C ASN A 89 7.26 -0.56 -10.09
N ALA A 90 6.61 -1.24 -9.15
CA ALA A 90 6.79 -2.68 -8.95
C ALA A 90 6.31 -3.46 -10.19
N SER A 91 5.15 -3.11 -10.74
CA SER A 91 4.63 -3.72 -11.97
C SER A 91 5.59 -3.47 -13.14
N ALA A 92 6.05 -2.23 -13.34
CA ALA A 92 6.99 -1.93 -14.41
C ALA A 92 8.31 -2.73 -14.30
N LEU A 93 8.87 -2.83 -13.10
CA LEU A 93 10.10 -3.60 -12.85
C LEU A 93 9.89 -5.11 -12.98
N GLY A 94 8.74 -5.62 -12.55
CA GLY A 94 8.35 -7.03 -12.65
C GLY A 94 8.13 -7.46 -14.10
N LEU A 95 7.33 -6.70 -14.86
CA LEU A 95 7.08 -6.98 -16.28
C LEU A 95 8.36 -6.87 -17.12
N ALA A 96 9.25 -5.91 -16.81
CA ALA A 96 10.55 -5.80 -17.50
C ALA A 96 11.45 -7.04 -17.33
N ARG A 97 11.20 -7.87 -16.31
CA ARG A 97 11.90 -9.15 -16.09
C ARG A 97 11.26 -10.31 -16.86
N ALA A 98 10.00 -10.17 -17.28
CA ALA A 98 9.24 -11.16 -18.00
C ALA A 98 9.13 -10.82 -19.49
N ASP A 99 10.21 -10.29 -20.10
CA ASP A 99 10.14 -9.68 -21.43
C ASP A 99 9.63 -10.64 -22.53
N HIS A 100 10.05 -11.91 -22.47
CA HIS A 100 9.62 -12.96 -23.40
C HIS A 100 8.22 -13.54 -23.10
N ALA A 101 7.63 -13.21 -21.94
CA ALA A 101 6.36 -13.78 -21.47
C ALA A 101 5.53 -12.74 -20.69
N ARG A 102 5.44 -11.50 -21.20
CA ARG A 102 4.80 -10.38 -20.48
C ARG A 102 3.35 -10.67 -20.05
N GLY A 103 2.59 -11.38 -20.89
CA GLY A 103 1.21 -11.79 -20.58
C GLY A 103 1.11 -12.80 -19.43
N ALA A 104 2.02 -13.77 -19.36
CA ALA A 104 2.10 -14.69 -18.22
C ALA A 104 2.61 -13.97 -16.96
N GLY A 105 3.57 -13.05 -17.12
CA GLY A 105 4.07 -12.22 -16.03
C GLY A 105 2.99 -11.36 -15.39
N SER A 106 2.15 -10.68 -16.18
CA SER A 106 1.01 -9.91 -15.66
C SER A 106 -0.05 -10.78 -15.02
N ALA A 107 -0.32 -11.97 -15.57
CA ALA A 107 -1.24 -12.94 -14.97
C ALA A 107 -0.77 -13.36 -13.58
N ILE A 108 0.50 -13.75 -13.41
CA ILE A 108 1.06 -14.15 -12.11
C ILE A 108 1.01 -12.99 -11.11
N MET A 109 1.31 -11.76 -11.54
CA MET A 109 1.23 -10.58 -10.67
C MET A 109 -0.21 -10.35 -10.19
N GLY A 110 -1.20 -10.43 -11.08
CA GLY A 110 -2.62 -10.31 -10.72
C GLY A 110 -3.08 -11.45 -9.80
N THR A 111 -2.77 -12.70 -10.13
CA THR A 111 -3.11 -13.87 -9.29
C THR A 111 -2.49 -13.74 -7.91
N SER A 112 -1.24 -13.30 -7.80
CA SER A 112 -0.57 -13.10 -6.50
C SER A 112 -1.29 -12.03 -5.66
N GLN A 113 -1.72 -10.93 -6.28
CA GLN A 113 -2.50 -9.89 -5.59
C GLN A 113 -3.82 -10.45 -5.07
N PHE A 114 -4.54 -11.25 -5.87
CA PHE A 114 -5.79 -11.88 -5.44
C PHE A 114 -5.58 -12.90 -4.31
N VAL A 115 -4.57 -13.75 -4.40
CA VAL A 115 -4.25 -14.74 -3.34
C VAL A 115 -3.91 -14.04 -2.04
N ILE A 116 -3.04 -13.02 -2.07
CA ILE A 116 -2.69 -12.24 -0.89
C ILE A 116 -3.93 -11.55 -0.32
N GLY A 117 -4.78 -10.96 -1.17
CA GLY A 117 -6.02 -10.32 -0.75
C GLY A 117 -7.00 -11.30 -0.10
N ALA A 118 -7.14 -12.50 -0.66
CA ALA A 118 -8.00 -13.56 -0.14
C ALA A 118 -7.56 -14.04 1.24
N VAL A 119 -6.25 -14.10 1.50
CA VAL A 119 -5.70 -14.44 2.83
C VAL A 119 -5.80 -13.26 3.80
N ALA A 120 -5.55 -12.03 3.33
CA ALA A 120 -5.58 -10.84 4.17
C ALA A 120 -6.99 -10.49 4.68
N SER A 121 -8.03 -10.71 3.86
CA SER A 121 -9.42 -10.39 4.21
C SER A 121 -9.90 -11.04 5.52
N PRO A 122 -9.80 -12.36 5.72
CA PRO A 122 -10.20 -12.99 6.98
C PRO A 122 -9.30 -12.58 8.15
N LEU A 123 -8.00 -12.33 7.93
CA LEU A 123 -7.08 -11.87 8.99
C LEU A 123 -7.52 -10.54 9.61
N VAL A 124 -8.11 -9.65 8.81
CA VAL A 124 -8.66 -8.37 9.31
C VAL A 124 -9.96 -8.58 10.10
N GLY A 125 -10.77 -9.59 9.75
CA GLY A 125 -12.06 -9.86 10.40
C GLY A 125 -12.02 -10.82 11.60
N LEU A 126 -10.94 -11.60 11.74
CA LEU A 126 -10.82 -12.67 12.75
C LEU A 126 -10.86 -12.18 14.21
N ALA A 127 -10.50 -10.92 14.46
CA ALA A 127 -10.42 -10.35 15.81
C ALA A 127 -11.61 -9.44 16.16
N GLY A 128 -12.71 -9.52 15.41
CA GLY A 128 -13.96 -8.80 15.68
C GLY A 128 -14.00 -7.37 15.14
N GLU A 129 -15.19 -6.76 15.19
CA GLU A 129 -15.45 -5.41 14.69
C GLU A 129 -15.30 -4.32 15.76
N ASP A 130 -15.09 -4.70 17.03
CA ASP A 130 -15.13 -3.77 18.16
C ASP A 130 -13.92 -2.84 18.26
N THR A 131 -12.82 -3.15 17.56
CA THR A 131 -11.57 -2.38 17.67
C THR A 131 -10.88 -2.19 16.33
N ALA A 132 -10.17 -1.05 16.17
CA ALA A 132 -9.39 -0.75 14.97
C ALA A 132 -8.03 -1.47 14.89
N VAL A 133 -7.63 -2.14 15.98
CA VAL A 133 -6.29 -2.71 16.17
C VAL A 133 -5.97 -3.82 15.15
N PRO A 134 -6.84 -4.82 14.89
CA PRO A 134 -6.51 -5.94 14.01
C PRO A 134 -6.19 -5.48 12.58
N MET A 135 -6.98 -4.56 12.05
CA MET A 135 -6.74 -3.97 10.73
C MET A 135 -5.41 -3.23 10.69
N ALA A 136 -5.12 -2.38 11.68
CA ALA A 136 -3.88 -1.61 11.72
C ALA A 136 -2.64 -2.53 11.80
N VAL A 137 -2.72 -3.62 12.57
CA VAL A 137 -1.66 -4.64 12.68
C VAL A 137 -1.45 -5.35 11.34
N VAL A 138 -2.51 -5.81 10.69
CA VAL A 138 -2.40 -6.49 9.38
C VAL A 138 -1.80 -5.56 8.33
N ILE A 139 -2.26 -4.31 8.26
CA ILE A 139 -1.69 -3.32 7.32
C ILE A 139 -0.20 -3.09 7.61
N ALA A 140 0.17 -2.86 8.87
CA ALA A 140 1.56 -2.66 9.26
C ALA A 140 2.44 -3.88 8.93
N ALA A 141 1.98 -5.09 9.21
CA ALA A 141 2.69 -6.33 8.91
C ALA A 141 2.89 -6.51 7.40
N MET A 142 1.84 -6.29 6.59
CA MET A 142 1.93 -6.40 5.13
C MET A 142 2.84 -5.33 4.52
N MET A 143 2.80 -4.10 5.00
CA MET A 143 3.69 -3.04 4.51
C MET A 143 5.15 -3.30 4.91
N ALA A 144 5.39 -3.76 6.14
CA ALA A 144 6.72 -4.17 6.58
C ALA A 144 7.28 -5.33 5.74
N LEU A 145 6.46 -6.34 5.45
CA LEU A 145 6.83 -7.46 4.57
C LEU A 145 7.14 -6.97 3.15
N SER A 146 6.29 -6.10 2.59
CA SER A 146 6.50 -5.49 1.27
C SER A 146 7.81 -4.72 1.20
N LEU A 147 8.12 -3.90 2.22
CA LEU A 147 9.38 -3.18 2.33
C LEU A 147 10.58 -4.13 2.39
N LEU A 148 10.49 -5.20 3.20
CA LEU A 148 11.56 -6.18 3.36
C LEU A 148 11.85 -6.93 2.04
N LEU A 149 10.80 -7.39 1.35
CA LEU A 149 10.90 -8.02 0.04
C LEU A 149 11.45 -7.04 -1.02
N GLY A 150 11.00 -5.78 -0.99
CA GLY A 150 11.50 -4.72 -1.87
C GLY A 150 13.00 -4.46 -1.67
N ILE A 151 13.46 -4.37 -0.42
CA ILE A 151 14.89 -4.21 -0.09
C ILE A 151 15.68 -5.43 -0.59
N LEU A 152 15.20 -6.65 -0.36
CA LEU A 152 15.87 -7.87 -0.81
C LEU A 152 15.98 -7.91 -2.34
N ALA A 153 14.91 -7.62 -3.07
CA ALA A 153 14.89 -7.60 -4.54
C ALA A 153 15.81 -6.52 -5.14
N LEU A 154 15.92 -5.36 -4.48
CA LEU A 154 16.84 -4.29 -4.88
C LEU A 154 18.31 -4.66 -4.60
N ARG A 155 18.60 -5.40 -3.52
CA ARG A 155 19.94 -5.88 -3.17
C ARG A 155 20.45 -6.97 -4.12
N THR A 156 19.62 -7.96 -4.45
CA THR A 156 20.00 -9.06 -5.36
C THR A 156 20.32 -8.56 -6.76
N THR A 157 19.55 -7.59 -7.26
CA THR A 157 19.77 -6.95 -8.56
C THR A 157 21.12 -6.20 -8.63
N ARG A 158 21.65 -5.71 -7.50
CA ARG A 158 22.94 -5.01 -7.44
C ARG A 158 24.15 -5.96 -7.44
N ARG A 159 23.96 -7.20 -6.96
CA ARG A 159 25.01 -8.23 -6.94
C ARG A 159 25.29 -8.86 -8.31
N GLY A 160 24.26 -9.11 -9.13
CA GLY A 160 24.45 -9.69 -10.47
C GLY A 160 24.99 -8.74 -11.55
N ARG A 161 25.41 -7.52 -11.17
CA ARG A 161 25.98 -6.49 -12.06
C ARG A 161 27.45 -6.17 -11.74
N ARG A 162 28.02 -6.86 -10.75
CA ARG A 162 29.46 -6.88 -10.45
C ARG A 162 30.00 -8.23 -10.88
#